data_AF-A0A2V2V4E9-F1
#
_entry.id   AF-A0A2V2V4E9-F1
#
_cell.length_a   1.000
_cell.length_b   1.000
_cell.length_c   1.000
_cell.angle_alpha   90.00
_cell.angle_beta   90.00
_cell.angle_gamma   90.00
#
_symmetry.space_group_name_H-M   'P 1'
#
loop_
_entity.id
_entity.type
_entity.pdbx_description
1 polymer ?
#
loop_
_entity_poly.entity_id
_entity_poly.type
_entity_poly.pdbx_seq_one_letter_code
_entity_poly.pdbx_strand_id
1 'polypeptide(L)'
;MEVELMCMRTRSATRNAVRWMVLFLLMQYLGSHPSFTAAGEEEKGNVVIEIVKYFHYSNPIFFQNYAGDVSYFSSDDVCHLGGGVLSADQTPAAHAAIADELRKTVVPNYDTSYAYLGGDADHAATSTTDLKKRCGRGLKWATLNCIFKWNQGAFADSSADGLGVAFFRGTLYTLVDAGPMNGYKAYWPYHYPHHGKTFLILRLNMMDNSEKATWYDWYPAPKTHIDTPYLHLALSVRLKKGTSSALRHFHRL
;
A
#
# COMPACT_ATOMS: atom_id res chain seq x y z
N MET A 1 -27.80 -69.52 -14.65
CA MET A 1 -28.18 -68.13 -14.28
C MET A 1 -27.05 -67.49 -13.46
N GLU A 2 -25.82 -67.50 -13.96
CA GLU A 2 -24.64 -66.92 -13.27
C GLU A 2 -23.83 -65.95 -14.16
N VAL A 3 -23.94 -66.10 -15.49
CA VAL A 3 -23.24 -65.24 -16.46
C VAL A 3 -23.79 -63.81 -16.47
N GLU A 4 -25.09 -63.61 -16.21
CA GLU A 4 -25.71 -62.27 -16.22
C GLU A 4 -25.34 -61.42 -14.99
N LEU A 5 -25.07 -62.03 -13.83
CA LEU A 5 -24.75 -61.30 -12.60
C LEU A 5 -23.32 -60.73 -12.63
N MET A 6 -22.36 -61.46 -13.22
CA MET A 6 -20.98 -60.98 -13.42
C MET A 6 -20.91 -59.80 -14.41
N CYS A 7 -21.75 -59.81 -15.45
CA CYS A 7 -21.77 -58.80 -16.50
C CYS A 7 -22.33 -57.43 -16.00
N MET A 8 -23.18 -57.44 -14.97
CA MET A 8 -23.71 -56.21 -14.36
C MET A 8 -22.75 -55.56 -13.36
N ARG A 9 -21.97 -56.33 -12.57
CA ARG A 9 -20.99 -55.78 -11.63
C ARG A 9 -19.81 -55.08 -12.31
N THR A 10 -19.34 -55.63 -13.44
CA THR A 10 -18.24 -55.05 -14.23
C THR A 10 -18.64 -53.77 -14.97
N ARG A 11 -19.90 -53.65 -15.44
CA ARG A 11 -20.44 -52.42 -16.03
C ARG A 11 -20.61 -51.26 -15.05
N SER A 12 -20.91 -51.56 -13.77
CA SER A 12 -21.06 -50.54 -12.73
C SER A 12 -19.71 -49.96 -12.28
N ALA A 13 -18.71 -50.81 -12.09
CA ALA A 13 -17.35 -50.41 -11.73
C ALA A 13 -16.68 -49.56 -12.82
N THR A 14 -16.87 -49.91 -14.09
CA THR A 14 -16.34 -49.14 -15.24
C THR A 14 -17.01 -47.78 -15.39
N ARG A 15 -18.33 -47.65 -15.17
CA ARG A 15 -19.01 -46.34 -15.15
C ARG A 15 -18.51 -45.42 -14.05
N ASN A 16 -18.22 -45.94 -12.86
CA ASN A 16 -17.67 -45.15 -11.77
C ASN A 16 -16.21 -44.77 -12.04
N ALA A 17 -15.38 -45.68 -12.54
CA ALA A 17 -13.99 -45.38 -12.91
C ALA A 17 -13.91 -44.31 -14.00
N VAL A 18 -14.75 -44.39 -15.04
CA VAL A 18 -14.82 -43.37 -16.11
C VAL A 18 -15.30 -42.03 -15.56
N ARG A 19 -16.30 -42.02 -14.66
CA ARG A 19 -16.75 -40.79 -13.98
C ARG A 19 -15.64 -40.14 -13.16
N TRP A 20 -14.88 -40.93 -12.40
CA TRP A 20 -13.75 -40.42 -11.62
C TRP A 20 -12.62 -39.93 -12.53
N MET A 21 -12.30 -40.64 -13.61
CA MET A 21 -11.29 -40.21 -14.59
C MET A 21 -11.68 -38.89 -15.28
N VAL A 22 -12.96 -38.72 -15.64
CA VAL A 22 -13.49 -37.46 -16.19
C VAL A 22 -13.45 -36.34 -15.14
N LEU A 23 -13.74 -36.63 -13.87
CA LEU A 23 -13.63 -35.66 -12.78
C LEU A 23 -12.18 -35.22 -12.56
N PHE A 24 -11.22 -36.15 -12.61
CA PHE A 24 -9.80 -35.86 -12.51
C PHE A 24 -9.29 -35.06 -13.71
N LEU A 25 -9.75 -35.37 -14.93
CA LEU A 25 -9.46 -34.57 -16.12
C LEU A 25 -10.03 -33.14 -16.01
N LEU A 26 -11.27 -32.99 -15.54
CA LEU A 26 -11.87 -31.67 -15.30
C LEU A 26 -11.12 -30.88 -14.21
N MET A 27 -10.68 -31.53 -13.14
CA MET A 27 -9.83 -30.93 -12.10
C MET A 27 -8.47 -30.48 -12.66
N GLN A 28 -7.87 -31.24 -13.58
CA GLN A 28 -6.63 -30.84 -14.25
C GLN A 28 -6.85 -29.64 -15.17
N TYR A 29 -7.98 -29.57 -15.89
CA TYR A 29 -8.34 -28.43 -16.73
C TYR A 29 -8.63 -27.15 -15.92
N LEU A 30 -9.30 -27.28 -14.78
CA LEU A 30 -9.50 -26.18 -13.82
C LEU A 30 -8.19 -25.70 -13.19
N GLY A 31 -7.25 -26.61 -12.89
CA GLY A 31 -5.93 -26.28 -12.37
C GLY A 31 -4.97 -25.65 -13.40
N SER A 32 -5.26 -25.80 -14.70
CA SER A 32 -4.49 -25.20 -15.80
C SER A 32 -5.02 -23.84 -16.28
N HIS A 33 -6.14 -23.36 -15.72
CA HIS A 33 -6.62 -22.02 -16.00
C HIS A 33 -5.76 -20.99 -15.23
N PRO A 34 -5.12 -20.02 -15.91
CA PRO A 34 -4.28 -19.00 -15.26
C PRO A 34 -5.01 -18.22 -14.16
N SER A 35 -6.34 -18.16 -14.26
CA SER A 35 -7.25 -17.50 -13.32
C SER A 35 -7.36 -18.19 -11.95
N PHE A 36 -7.06 -19.49 -11.85
CA PHE A 36 -7.13 -20.24 -10.58
C PHE A 36 -5.74 -20.62 -10.03
N THR A 37 -4.70 -20.66 -10.86
CA THR A 37 -3.30 -20.71 -10.38
C THR A 37 -2.90 -19.42 -9.66
N ALA A 38 -3.53 -18.28 -10.00
CA ALA A 38 -3.34 -17.00 -9.30
C ALA A 38 -3.94 -16.94 -7.88
N ALA A 39 -4.80 -17.90 -7.50
CA ALA A 39 -5.43 -17.93 -6.17
C ALA A 39 -4.66 -18.79 -5.14
N GLY A 40 -3.57 -19.45 -5.56
CA GLY A 40 -2.73 -20.32 -4.71
C GLY A 40 -1.29 -19.85 -4.55
N GLU A 41 -0.87 -18.80 -5.26
CA GLU A 41 0.31 -18.04 -4.87
C GLU A 41 -0.12 -17.06 -3.79
N GLU A 42 -0.09 -17.48 -2.52
CA GLU A 42 0.22 -16.52 -1.46
C GLU A 42 1.44 -15.73 -1.94
N GLU A 43 1.23 -14.45 -2.23
CA GLU A 43 2.23 -13.48 -2.64
C GLU A 43 3.42 -13.55 -1.67
N LYS A 44 4.40 -14.40 -1.95
CA LYS A 44 5.55 -14.65 -1.08
C LYS A 44 6.29 -13.33 -0.85
N GLY A 45 6.03 -12.69 0.28
CA GLY A 45 6.71 -11.49 0.73
C GLY A 45 5.81 -10.32 1.13
N ASN A 46 4.53 -10.30 0.73
CA ASN A 46 3.64 -9.23 1.21
C ASN A 46 3.38 -9.42 2.71
N VAL A 47 3.33 -8.31 3.44
CA VAL A 47 2.91 -8.30 4.85
C VAL A 47 1.62 -7.51 4.91
N VAL A 48 0.57 -8.13 5.46
CA VAL A 48 -0.71 -7.47 5.68
C VAL A 48 -0.92 -7.35 7.18
N ILE A 49 -0.98 -6.12 7.66
CA ILE A 49 -1.24 -5.78 9.07
C ILE A 49 -2.74 -5.64 9.29
N GLU A 50 -3.25 -6.19 10.39
CA GLU A 50 -4.65 -5.98 10.81
C GLU A 50 -4.88 -4.49 11.13
N ILE A 51 -5.81 -3.87 10.40
CA ILE A 51 -6.23 -2.48 10.61
C ILE A 51 -7.61 -2.50 11.24
N VAL A 52 -7.72 -1.89 12.42
CA VAL A 52 -8.98 -1.84 13.19
C VAL A 52 -9.92 -0.83 12.57
N LYS A 53 -9.39 0.32 12.17
CA LYS A 53 -10.17 1.43 11.61
C LYS A 53 -9.29 2.39 10.84
N TYR A 54 -9.83 2.98 9.78
CA TYR A 54 -9.33 4.20 9.18
C TYR A 54 -10.14 5.40 9.68
N PHE A 55 -9.47 6.54 9.84
CA PHE A 55 -10.10 7.82 10.17
C PHE A 55 -9.32 8.95 9.52
N HIS A 56 -9.86 10.16 9.55
CA HIS A 56 -9.27 11.30 8.89
C HIS A 56 -9.19 12.52 9.79
N TYR A 57 -8.34 13.46 9.37
CA TYR A 57 -8.40 14.83 9.83
C TYR A 57 -8.44 15.77 8.63
N SER A 58 -9.31 16.78 8.73
CA SER A 58 -9.35 17.86 7.76
C SER A 58 -8.17 18.83 7.96
N ASN A 59 -7.86 19.59 6.92
CA ASN A 59 -6.74 20.55 6.89
C ASN A 59 -6.61 21.49 8.12
N PRO A 60 -7.69 21.99 8.76
CA PRO A 60 -7.58 22.90 9.91
C PRO A 60 -6.71 22.38 11.07
N ILE A 61 -6.53 21.07 11.21
CA ILE A 61 -5.69 20.49 12.27
C ILE A 61 -4.23 20.96 12.17
N PHE A 62 -3.72 21.22 10.97
CA PHE A 62 -2.35 21.67 10.75
C PHE A 62 -2.15 23.14 11.11
N PHE A 63 -3.18 23.97 10.95
CA PHE A 63 -3.14 25.35 11.39
C PHE A 63 -3.13 25.44 12.92
N GLN A 64 -3.91 24.60 13.58
CA GLN A 64 -4.02 24.57 15.03
C GLN A 64 -2.72 24.08 15.70
N ASN A 65 -2.04 23.09 15.11
CA ASN A 65 -0.91 22.42 15.75
C ASN A 65 0.46 22.77 15.14
N TYR A 66 0.53 23.23 13.89
CA TYR A 66 1.80 23.41 13.16
C TYR A 66 1.87 24.69 12.31
N ALA A 67 1.07 25.72 12.63
CA ALA A 67 1.05 26.98 11.87
C ALA A 67 0.91 26.78 10.34
N GLY A 68 0.09 25.79 9.94
CA GLY A 68 -0.16 25.45 8.55
C GLY A 68 0.97 24.67 7.88
N ASP A 69 1.93 24.11 8.63
CA ASP A 69 2.83 23.09 8.09
C ASP A 69 2.11 21.76 7.90
N VAL A 70 2.06 21.32 6.64
CA VAL A 70 1.38 20.11 6.18
C VAL A 70 2.41 19.10 5.64
N SER A 71 3.62 19.12 6.20
CA SER A 71 4.69 18.20 5.83
C SER A 71 4.34 16.74 6.16
N TYR A 72 5.07 15.79 5.60
CA TYR A 72 5.02 14.38 5.98
C TYR A 72 5.19 14.21 7.49
N PHE A 73 6.14 14.95 8.08
CA PHE A 73 6.43 14.85 9.51
C PHE A 73 5.31 15.44 10.37
N SER A 74 4.73 16.59 9.99
CA SER A 74 3.55 17.12 10.67
C SER A 74 2.34 16.20 10.52
N SER A 75 2.19 15.58 9.35
CA SER A 75 1.13 14.60 9.07
C SER A 75 1.26 13.37 9.95
N ASP A 76 2.49 12.85 10.08
CA ASP A 76 2.81 11.73 10.94
C ASP A 76 2.55 12.04 12.43
N ASP A 77 2.98 13.21 12.89
CA ASP A 77 2.80 13.62 14.28
C ASP A 77 1.32 13.78 14.64
N VAL A 78 0.50 14.39 13.77
CA VAL A 78 -0.97 14.46 13.96
C VAL A 78 -1.59 13.07 14.08
N CYS A 79 -1.15 12.11 13.24
CA CYS A 79 -1.65 10.74 13.31
C CYS A 79 -1.33 10.09 14.66
N HIS A 80 -0.10 10.27 15.16
CA HIS A 80 0.35 9.74 16.44
C HIS A 80 -0.40 10.37 17.62
N LEU A 81 -0.64 11.68 17.60
CA LEU A 81 -1.46 12.37 18.61
C LEU A 81 -2.90 11.82 18.64
N GLY A 82 -3.42 11.41 17.48
CA GLY A 82 -4.71 10.71 17.35
C GLY A 82 -4.69 9.23 17.75
N GLY A 83 -3.55 8.70 18.21
CA GLY A 83 -3.37 7.29 18.59
C GLY A 83 -3.22 6.32 17.41
N GLY A 84 -2.99 6.84 16.20
CA GLY A 84 -2.78 6.05 14.98
C GLY A 84 -1.42 6.33 14.32
N VAL A 85 -1.28 5.88 13.08
CA VAL A 85 -0.13 6.18 12.19
C VAL A 85 -0.65 6.48 10.78
N LEU A 86 0.17 7.06 9.91
CA LEU A 86 -0.23 7.27 8.51
C LEU A 86 -0.64 5.93 7.87
N SER A 87 -1.63 6.03 6.98
CA SER A 87 -2.20 4.87 6.33
C SER A 87 -1.21 4.19 5.40
N ALA A 88 -1.26 2.85 5.39
CA ALA A 88 -0.50 2.03 4.47
C ALA A 88 -1.46 1.36 3.50
N ASP A 89 -1.14 1.46 2.22
CA ASP A 89 -1.98 1.02 1.12
C ASP A 89 -1.60 -0.41 0.70
N GLN A 90 -1.83 -1.32 1.64
CA GLN A 90 -1.32 -2.70 1.61
C GLN A 90 -2.18 -3.67 0.81
N THR A 91 -3.43 -3.33 0.51
CA THR A 91 -4.39 -4.19 -0.21
C THR A 91 -5.40 -3.34 -1.00
N PRO A 92 -6.11 -3.89 -2.00
CA PRO A 92 -7.19 -3.17 -2.67
C PRO A 92 -8.30 -2.66 -1.74
N ALA A 93 -8.63 -3.40 -0.69
CA ALA A 93 -9.58 -2.95 0.32
C ALA A 93 -9.05 -1.77 1.14
N ALA A 94 -7.75 -1.80 1.51
CA ALA A 94 -7.08 -0.68 2.16
C ALA A 94 -7.09 0.56 1.27
N HIS A 95 -6.77 0.41 -0.02
CA HIS A 95 -6.78 1.49 -1.00
C HIS A 95 -8.14 2.22 -1.03
N ALA A 96 -9.21 1.45 -1.19
CA ALA A 96 -10.57 1.98 -1.22
C ALA A 96 -10.96 2.66 0.10
N ALA A 97 -10.64 2.05 1.24
CA ALA A 97 -10.94 2.61 2.57
C ALA A 97 -10.20 3.93 2.83
N ILE A 98 -8.93 4.03 2.44
CA ILE A 98 -8.13 5.26 2.55
C ILE A 98 -8.77 6.37 1.71
N ALA A 99 -9.14 6.06 0.46
CA ALA A 99 -9.81 6.99 -0.43
C ALA A 99 -11.18 7.44 0.12
N ASP A 100 -11.96 6.53 0.70
CA ASP A 100 -13.27 6.86 1.30
C ASP A 100 -13.15 7.75 2.54
N GLU A 101 -12.11 7.58 3.37
CA GLU A 101 -11.82 8.53 4.45
C GLU A 101 -11.38 9.89 3.92
N LEU A 102 -10.56 9.92 2.87
CA LEU A 102 -10.09 11.16 2.25
C LEU A 102 -11.24 11.93 1.59
N ARG A 103 -12.26 11.25 1.07
CA ARG A 103 -13.48 11.93 0.58
C ARG A 103 -14.19 12.73 1.65
N LYS A 104 -14.13 12.33 2.92
CA LYS A 104 -14.85 13.02 3.99
C LYS A 104 -14.21 14.37 4.34
N THR A 105 -13.03 14.66 3.79
CA THR A 105 -12.31 15.92 3.98
C THR A 105 -12.47 16.87 2.80
N VAL A 106 -13.61 16.83 2.09
CA VAL A 106 -13.90 17.76 0.98
C VAL A 106 -13.71 19.19 1.45
N VAL A 107 -12.90 19.94 0.70
CA VAL A 107 -12.80 21.39 0.85
C VAL A 107 -13.58 22.02 -0.30
N PRO A 108 -14.53 22.94 -0.03
CA PRO A 108 -15.29 23.61 -1.08
C PRO A 108 -14.37 24.25 -2.13
N ASN A 109 -14.75 24.13 -3.41
CA ASN A 109 -14.02 24.64 -4.58
C ASN A 109 -12.73 23.88 -4.95
N TYR A 110 -12.51 22.69 -4.39
CA TYR A 110 -11.35 21.87 -4.73
C TYR A 110 -11.75 20.46 -5.14
N ASP A 111 -11.39 20.10 -6.38
CA ASP A 111 -11.75 18.80 -6.97
C ASP A 111 -10.74 17.70 -6.65
N THR A 112 -9.65 18.02 -5.94
CA THR A 112 -8.62 17.04 -5.57
C THR A 112 -8.25 17.16 -4.11
N SER A 113 -8.12 16.02 -3.45
CA SER A 113 -7.53 15.92 -2.11
C SER A 113 -6.27 15.08 -2.13
N TYR A 114 -5.34 15.43 -1.24
CA TYR A 114 -4.06 14.78 -1.11
C TYR A 114 -3.87 14.29 0.32
N ALA A 115 -3.21 13.15 0.50
CA ALA A 115 -2.78 12.66 1.81
C ALA A 115 -1.43 11.97 1.72
N TYR A 116 -0.54 12.24 2.68
CA TYR A 116 0.66 11.43 2.83
C TYR A 116 0.29 10.01 3.26
N LEU A 117 0.98 9.03 2.70
CA LEU A 117 0.91 7.63 3.13
C LEU A 117 2.13 7.30 3.99
N GLY A 118 1.98 6.34 4.91
CA GLY A 118 3.02 5.93 5.86
C GLY A 118 4.11 5.04 5.25
N GLY A 119 4.43 5.26 3.98
CA GLY A 119 5.47 4.55 3.26
C GLY A 119 6.41 5.53 2.58
N ASP A 120 7.71 5.31 2.75
CA ASP A 120 8.75 6.17 2.19
C ASP A 120 10.01 5.35 1.86
N ALA A 121 10.90 5.97 1.09
CA ALA A 121 12.24 5.47 0.77
C ALA A 121 13.33 6.26 1.52
N ASP A 122 12.97 6.97 2.59
CA ASP A 122 13.83 7.94 3.23
C ASP A 122 14.95 7.28 4.04
N HIS A 123 14.66 6.13 4.63
CA HIS A 123 15.65 5.25 5.26
C HIS A 123 16.75 4.79 4.29
N ALA A 124 16.45 4.70 2.99
CA ALA A 124 17.45 4.36 1.98
C ALA A 124 18.40 5.53 1.66
N ALA A 125 18.10 6.75 2.14
CA ALA A 125 18.87 7.97 1.85
C ALA A 125 20.20 8.10 2.63
N THR A 126 20.85 6.98 2.92
CA THR A 126 22.13 6.91 3.64
C THR A 126 23.28 7.54 2.83
N SER A 127 24.33 7.99 3.55
CA SER A 127 25.52 8.56 2.94
C SER A 127 26.39 7.47 2.32
N THR A 128 26.26 7.27 1.01
CA THR A 128 27.23 6.53 0.21
C THR A 128 28.16 7.50 -0.51
N THR A 129 29.43 7.12 -0.68
CA THR A 129 30.41 7.87 -1.48
C THR A 129 30.10 7.81 -2.97
N ASP A 130 29.33 6.80 -3.41
CA ASP A 130 28.87 6.67 -4.79
C ASP A 130 27.53 7.38 -4.99
N LEU A 131 27.58 8.59 -5.57
CA LEU A 131 26.40 9.40 -5.84
C LEU A 131 25.34 8.71 -6.72
N LYS A 132 25.72 7.75 -7.58
CA LYS A 132 24.77 7.00 -8.43
C LYS A 132 23.98 5.96 -7.64
N LYS A 133 24.54 5.52 -6.51
CA LYS A 133 23.91 4.56 -5.59
C LYS A 133 23.14 5.23 -4.48
N ARG A 134 23.19 6.55 -4.37
CA ARG A 134 22.57 7.29 -3.28
C ARG A 134 21.08 7.48 -3.54
N CYS A 135 20.24 6.96 -2.64
CA CYS A 135 18.89 7.48 -2.53
C CYS A 135 18.95 8.89 -1.94
N GLY A 136 18.31 9.87 -2.55
CA GLY A 136 18.49 11.27 -2.16
C GLY A 136 17.17 11.99 -1.93
N ARG A 137 17.02 12.62 -0.76
CA ARG A 137 15.98 13.63 -0.52
C ARG A 137 16.18 14.78 -1.51
N GLY A 138 15.36 14.83 -2.56
CA GLY A 138 15.36 15.95 -3.51
C GLY A 138 16.48 15.95 -4.56
N LEU A 139 17.28 14.87 -4.66
CA LEU A 139 18.20 14.72 -5.78
C LEU A 139 17.40 14.47 -7.07
N LYS A 140 17.76 15.14 -8.17
CA LYS A 140 17.10 14.98 -9.49
C LYS A 140 17.46 13.66 -10.20
N TRP A 141 18.15 12.74 -9.53
CA TRP A 141 18.74 11.56 -10.16
C TRP A 141 17.97 10.30 -9.77
N ALA A 142 17.71 9.48 -10.77
CA ALA A 142 17.03 8.21 -10.66
C ALA A 142 17.95 7.17 -10.01
N THR A 143 17.46 6.42 -9.03
CA THR A 143 18.23 5.28 -8.49
C THR A 143 17.33 4.11 -8.12
N LEU A 144 17.80 2.90 -8.43
CA LEU A 144 17.17 1.64 -7.99
C LEU A 144 17.39 1.37 -6.49
N ASN A 145 18.31 2.11 -5.86
CA ASN A 145 18.61 1.93 -4.45
C ASN A 145 17.60 2.61 -3.51
N CYS A 146 16.71 3.45 -4.05
CA CYS A 146 15.54 3.89 -3.29
C CYS A 146 14.51 2.78 -3.30
N ILE A 147 14.36 2.14 -2.14
CA ILE A 147 13.33 1.15 -1.90
C ILE A 147 12.28 1.79 -1.02
N PHE A 148 11.06 1.94 -1.53
CA PHE A 148 9.95 2.37 -0.71
C PHE A 148 9.50 1.22 0.18
N LYS A 149 9.36 1.51 1.47
CA LYS A 149 8.91 0.57 2.48
C LYS A 149 7.70 1.14 3.21
N TRP A 150 6.72 0.29 3.48
CA TRP A 150 5.76 0.56 4.54
C TRP A 150 6.53 0.44 5.84
N ASN A 151 6.68 1.54 6.58
CA ASN A 151 7.69 1.64 7.65
C ASN A 151 7.13 2.20 8.96
N GLN A 152 5.80 2.27 9.11
CA GLN A 152 5.16 2.79 10.31
C GLN A 152 4.46 1.72 11.16
N GLY A 153 4.62 1.83 12.49
CA GLY A 153 4.12 0.90 13.51
C GLY A 153 4.45 -0.57 13.19
N ALA A 154 3.50 -1.49 13.39
CA ALA A 154 3.61 -2.92 13.02
C ALA A 154 4.26 -3.29 11.67
N PHE A 155 4.34 -2.39 10.68
CA PHE A 155 5.14 -2.66 9.49
C PHE A 155 6.64 -2.60 9.78
N ALA A 156 7.11 -1.59 10.52
CA ALA A 156 8.48 -1.53 11.04
C ALA A 156 8.79 -2.79 11.87
N ASP A 157 7.88 -3.17 12.77
CA ASP A 157 8.03 -4.33 13.66
C ASP A 157 8.07 -5.67 12.89
N SER A 158 7.48 -5.72 11.69
CA SER A 158 7.45 -6.93 10.85
C SER A 158 8.74 -7.19 10.06
N SER A 159 9.71 -6.28 10.15
CA SER A 159 11.00 -6.37 9.44
C SER A 159 12.14 -6.55 10.44
N ALA A 160 13.10 -7.43 10.11
CA ALA A 160 14.24 -7.69 10.98
C ALA A 160 15.17 -6.49 11.20
N ASP A 161 15.22 -5.57 10.22
CA ASP A 161 15.98 -4.32 10.29
C ASP A 161 15.20 -3.19 10.97
N GLY A 162 13.92 -3.39 11.29
CA GLY A 162 13.03 -2.36 11.82
C GLY A 162 12.69 -1.25 10.81
N LEU A 163 13.05 -1.40 9.53
CA LEU A 163 12.87 -0.37 8.50
C LEU A 163 11.59 -0.55 7.69
N GLY A 164 10.84 -1.62 7.94
CA GLY A 164 9.59 -1.90 7.28
C GLY A 164 9.68 -2.89 6.13
N VAL A 165 8.58 -2.99 5.39
CA VAL A 165 8.40 -3.98 4.32
C VAL A 165 8.41 -3.27 2.97
N ALA A 166 9.30 -3.70 2.10
CA ALA A 166 9.45 -3.11 0.76
C ALA A 166 8.20 -3.37 -0.09
N PHE A 167 7.74 -2.34 -0.79
CA PHE A 167 6.60 -2.44 -1.72
C PHE A 167 6.91 -1.90 -3.12
N PHE A 168 7.96 -1.09 -3.28
CA PHE A 168 8.35 -0.58 -4.59
C PHE A 168 9.86 -0.27 -4.66
N ARG A 169 10.47 -0.54 -5.81
CA ARG A 169 11.87 -0.23 -6.11
C ARG A 169 11.96 0.85 -7.17
N GLY A 170 12.84 1.82 -6.93
CA GLY A 170 13.22 2.84 -7.89
C GLY A 170 12.44 4.14 -7.71
N THR A 171 13.08 5.25 -8.09
CA THR A 171 12.47 6.59 -8.03
C THR A 171 12.01 7.15 -9.38
N LEU A 172 12.30 6.45 -10.48
CA LEU A 172 11.75 6.74 -11.80
C LEU A 172 11.25 5.46 -12.46
N TYR A 173 10.09 5.54 -13.12
CA TYR A 173 9.53 4.44 -13.91
C TYR A 173 10.42 4.02 -15.10
N THR A 174 11.26 4.93 -15.60
CA THR A 174 12.13 4.69 -16.77
C THR A 174 13.33 3.81 -16.46
N LEU A 175 13.61 3.56 -15.18
CA LEU A 175 14.71 2.69 -14.78
C LEU A 175 14.35 1.23 -15.09
N VAL A 176 15.23 0.56 -15.82
CA VAL A 176 15.21 -0.90 -15.92
C VAL A 176 15.26 -1.48 -14.50
N ASP A 177 14.40 -2.45 -14.20
CA ASP A 177 14.22 -3.07 -12.86
C ASP A 177 13.54 -2.23 -11.77
N ALA A 178 13.00 -1.04 -12.11
CA ALA A 178 12.06 -0.36 -11.22
C ALA A 178 10.69 -1.05 -11.27
N GLY A 179 10.01 -1.16 -10.13
CA GLY A 179 8.73 -1.85 -10.09
C GLY A 179 8.24 -2.25 -8.70
N PRO A 180 7.04 -2.84 -8.62
CA PRO A 180 6.47 -3.35 -7.39
C PRO A 180 7.35 -4.45 -6.79
N MET A 181 7.35 -4.53 -5.47
CA MET A 181 8.06 -5.55 -4.71
C MET A 181 7.09 -6.30 -3.81
N ASN A 182 7.44 -7.56 -3.49
CA ASN A 182 6.75 -8.33 -2.46
C ASN A 182 5.22 -8.41 -2.64
N GLY A 183 4.74 -8.61 -3.87
CA GLY A 183 3.31 -8.79 -4.16
C GLY A 183 2.42 -7.55 -4.08
N TYR A 184 2.89 -6.43 -3.50
CA TYR A 184 2.04 -5.25 -3.38
C TYR A 184 1.64 -4.68 -4.74
N LYS A 185 0.35 -4.37 -4.87
CA LYS A 185 -0.17 -3.62 -6.02
C LYS A 185 0.41 -2.20 -6.00
N ALA A 186 0.99 -1.80 -7.12
CA ALA A 186 1.42 -0.44 -7.35
C ALA A 186 0.24 0.41 -7.89
N TYR A 187 -0.10 1.49 -7.20
CA TYR A 187 -1.12 2.46 -7.65
C TYR A 187 -0.51 3.72 -8.28
N TRP A 188 0.70 3.61 -8.80
CA TRP A 188 1.34 4.65 -9.58
C TRP A 188 0.55 4.89 -10.88
N PRO A 189 0.30 6.14 -11.28
CA PRO A 189 -0.18 6.44 -12.62
C PRO A 189 0.88 6.07 -13.67
N TYR A 190 0.45 6.04 -14.93
CA TYR A 190 1.38 5.85 -16.04
C TYR A 190 2.52 6.88 -15.96
N HIS A 191 3.76 6.43 -16.16
CA HIS A 191 4.98 7.21 -16.03
C HIS A 191 5.37 7.67 -14.61
N TYR A 192 4.90 6.98 -13.55
CA TYR A 192 5.32 7.24 -12.18
C TYR A 192 6.03 6.04 -11.52
N PRO A 193 6.90 6.27 -10.50
CA PRO A 193 7.32 7.57 -9.97
C PRO A 193 8.11 8.39 -11.03
N HIS A 194 8.01 9.72 -10.97
CA HIS A 194 8.48 10.64 -12.03
C HIS A 194 9.44 11.71 -11.51
N HIS A 195 9.32 12.12 -10.25
CA HIS A 195 10.01 13.28 -9.73
C HIS A 195 11.29 12.94 -8.95
N GLY A 196 11.63 11.65 -8.83
CA GLY A 196 12.81 11.20 -8.11
C GLY A 196 12.67 11.34 -6.60
N LYS A 197 11.45 11.44 -6.05
CA LYS A 197 11.23 11.74 -4.62
C LYS A 197 11.04 10.49 -3.78
N THR A 198 11.15 10.66 -2.46
CA THR A 198 11.22 9.56 -1.50
C THR A 198 9.99 9.41 -0.62
N PHE A 199 9.01 10.32 -0.69
CA PHE A 199 7.76 10.23 0.08
C PHE A 199 6.60 9.90 -0.84
N LEU A 200 5.59 9.24 -0.29
CA LEU A 200 4.40 8.81 -1.00
C LEU A 200 3.20 9.67 -0.59
N ILE A 201 2.45 10.14 -1.59
CA ILE A 201 1.18 10.83 -1.39
C ILE A 201 0.14 10.16 -2.26
N LEU A 202 -1.03 9.96 -1.68
CA LEU A 202 -2.23 9.58 -2.38
C LEU A 202 -2.93 10.85 -2.87
N ARG A 203 -3.21 10.91 -4.17
CA ARG A 203 -4.08 11.92 -4.77
C ARG A 203 -5.41 11.28 -5.10
N LEU A 204 -6.48 11.91 -4.64
CA LEU A 204 -7.85 11.54 -4.95
C LEU A 204 -8.52 12.67 -5.71
N ASN A 205 -9.13 12.36 -6.85
CA ASN A 205 -10.12 13.24 -7.46
C ASN A 205 -11.46 13.03 -6.74
N MET A 206 -11.99 14.11 -6.16
CA MET A 206 -13.20 14.09 -5.33
C MET A 206 -14.47 13.84 -6.14
N MET A 207 -14.40 14.04 -7.46
CA MET A 207 -15.50 13.83 -8.41
C MET A 207 -15.51 12.40 -8.99
N ASP A 208 -14.51 11.59 -8.66
CA ASP A 208 -14.28 10.24 -9.18
C ASP A 208 -14.55 9.16 -8.10
N ASN A 209 -14.67 7.89 -8.51
CA ASN A 209 -14.86 6.73 -7.60
C ASN A 209 -13.56 6.33 -6.84
N SER A 210 -13.67 5.54 -5.75
CA SER A 210 -12.55 5.26 -4.80
C SER A 210 -11.34 4.65 -5.48
N GLU A 211 -11.59 3.89 -6.54
CA GLU A 211 -10.60 3.12 -7.27
C GLU A 211 -9.64 3.98 -8.10
N LYS A 212 -9.89 5.29 -8.22
CA LYS A 212 -9.07 6.22 -9.00
C LYS A 212 -8.04 6.99 -8.15
N ALA A 213 -7.93 6.71 -6.86
CA ALA A 213 -6.86 7.28 -6.06
C ALA A 213 -5.50 6.76 -6.57
N THR A 214 -4.53 7.65 -6.71
CA THR A 214 -3.24 7.31 -7.35
C THR A 214 -2.07 7.81 -6.50
N TRP A 215 -0.98 7.05 -6.54
CA TRP A 215 0.26 7.35 -5.83
C TRP A 215 1.11 8.37 -6.60
N TYR A 216 1.73 9.29 -5.88
CA TYR A 216 2.69 10.25 -6.44
C TYR A 216 3.91 10.36 -5.52
N ASP A 217 5.09 10.50 -6.13
CA ASP A 217 6.34 10.64 -5.41
C ASP A 217 6.54 12.12 -5.11
N TRP A 218 6.78 12.44 -3.83
CA TRP A 218 6.71 13.81 -3.35
C TRP A 218 7.78 14.20 -2.35
N TYR A 219 7.91 15.52 -2.17
CA TYR A 219 8.76 16.10 -1.15
C TYR A 219 8.19 15.88 0.26
N PRO A 220 9.03 15.90 1.30
CA PRO A 220 8.55 15.85 2.68
C PRO A 220 7.74 17.09 3.07
N ALA A 221 7.95 18.24 2.43
CA ALA A 221 7.24 19.48 2.73
C ALA A 221 6.68 20.10 1.43
N PRO A 222 5.36 20.32 1.31
CA PRO A 222 4.73 20.78 0.08
C PRO A 222 4.67 22.31 -0.06
N LYS A 223 5.03 23.10 0.97
CA LYS A 223 5.02 24.58 0.94
C LYS A 223 5.80 25.20 -0.24
N THR A 224 6.65 24.43 -0.90
CA THR A 224 7.47 24.86 -2.03
C THR A 224 6.89 24.48 -3.41
N HIS A 225 5.70 23.86 -3.49
CA HIS A 225 5.16 23.32 -4.73
C HIS A 225 3.76 23.84 -5.08
N ILE A 226 3.62 24.40 -6.30
CA ILE A 226 2.37 24.99 -6.80
C ILE A 226 1.26 23.95 -7.05
N ASP A 227 1.62 22.69 -7.33
CA ASP A 227 0.66 21.64 -7.71
C ASP A 227 -0.03 20.92 -6.53
N THR A 228 0.43 21.16 -5.28
CA THR A 228 -0.23 20.68 -4.06
C THR A 228 -0.39 21.82 -3.07
N PRO A 229 -1.39 22.71 -3.27
CA PRO A 229 -1.64 23.78 -2.33
C PRO A 229 -1.93 23.16 -0.97
N TYR A 230 -1.32 23.68 0.09
CA TYR A 230 -1.40 23.08 1.42
C TYR A 230 -2.85 22.91 1.91
N LEU A 231 -3.80 23.70 1.40
CA LEU A 231 -5.24 23.59 1.69
C LEU A 231 -5.90 22.31 1.16
N HIS A 232 -5.31 21.64 0.17
CA HIS A 232 -5.83 20.42 -0.44
C HIS A 232 -5.38 19.16 0.33
N LEU A 233 -4.46 19.31 1.28
CA LEU A 233 -3.93 18.22 2.08
C LEU A 233 -4.85 17.90 3.25
N ALA A 234 -5.18 16.62 3.37
CA ALA A 234 -5.88 16.01 4.46
C ALA A 234 -5.11 14.78 4.93
N LEU A 235 -5.57 14.20 6.03
CA LEU A 235 -4.94 13.01 6.61
C LEU A 235 -5.84 11.81 6.49
N SER A 236 -5.25 10.68 6.10
CA SER A 236 -5.84 9.37 6.29
C SER A 236 -4.98 8.58 7.27
N VAL A 237 -5.55 8.29 8.42
CA VAL A 237 -4.90 7.66 9.56
C VAL A 237 -5.43 6.26 9.72
N ARG A 238 -4.56 5.33 10.11
CA ARG A 238 -4.96 3.98 10.49
C ARG A 238 -4.71 3.72 11.97
N LEU A 239 -5.67 3.08 12.61
CA LEU A 239 -5.56 2.51 13.95
C LEU A 239 -5.28 1.01 13.85
N LYS A 240 -4.36 0.52 14.68
CA LYS A 240 -4.03 -0.90 14.77
C LYS A 240 -4.65 -1.53 16.01
N LYS A 241 -4.68 -2.86 16.05
CA LYS A 241 -5.13 -3.62 17.22
C LYS A 241 -4.01 -3.66 18.25
N GLY A 242 -4.31 -3.39 19.51
CA GLY A 242 -3.32 -3.34 20.60
C GLY A 242 -2.84 -1.94 20.98
N THR A 243 -3.13 -0.90 20.18
CA THR A 243 -3.05 0.49 20.62
C THR A 243 -4.30 0.83 21.43
N SER A 244 -4.41 0.24 22.61
CA SER A 244 -5.26 0.80 23.66
C SER A 244 -4.66 2.15 24.02
N SER A 245 -5.45 3.21 23.89
CA SER A 245 -5.26 4.47 24.59
C SER A 245 -4.87 4.17 26.04
N ALA A 246 -3.59 4.32 26.34
CA ALA A 246 -3.07 4.41 27.67
C ALA A 246 -2.10 5.58 27.63
N LEU A 247 -2.55 6.68 28.22
CA LEU A 247 -1.76 7.81 28.65
C LEU A 247 -0.28 7.41 28.84
N ARG A 248 0.59 7.92 27.96
CA ARG A 248 1.95 8.29 28.36
C ARG A 248 2.03 9.80 28.44
N HIS A 249 1.28 10.34 29.40
CA HIS A 249 1.85 11.40 30.23
C HIS A 249 2.88 10.74 31.16
N PHE A 250 3.90 11.51 31.56
CA PHE A 250 5.15 11.14 32.25
C PHE A 250 6.26 10.68 31.31
N HIS A 251 7.44 11.31 31.21
CA HIS A 251 8.08 12.41 31.95
C HIS A 251 9.14 13.01 31.00
N ARG A 252 9.15 14.33 30.78
CA ARG A 252 10.41 15.05 30.57
C ARG A 252 10.58 15.97 31.77
N LEU A 253 11.51 15.57 32.63
CA LEU A 253 12.29 16.48 33.47
C LEU A 253 13.07 17.44 32.57
#